data_AF-A0A3Q2XI23-F1
#
_entry.id   AF-A0A3Q2XI23-F1
#
_cell.length_a   1.000
_cell.length_b   1.000
_cell.length_c   1.000
_cell.angle_alpha   90.00
_cell.angle_beta   90.00
_cell.angle_gamma   90.00
#
_symmetry.space_group_name_H-M   'P 1'
#
loop_
_entity.id
_entity.type
_entity.pdbx_description
1 polymer ?
#
loop_
_entity_poly.entity_id
_entity_poly.type
_entity_poly.pdbx_seq_one_letter_code
_entity_poly.pdbx_strand_id
1 'polypeptide(L)'
;SICNILGGNLASVHSALEYSVVLEIIRAASDSTVDVWLGIHEAIEDDVFFWTDGSEVDFTAFNNDMDPGDCIELEFDDGLWDNDSCTDLNRFVCAREADQCKH
;
A
#
# COMPACT_ATOMS: atom_id res chain seq x y z
N SER A 1 -1.96 12.37 -4.30
CA SER A 1 -2.22 12.07 -2.87
C SER A 1 -1.58 13.13 -1.99
N ILE A 2 -1.88 13.16 -0.68
CA ILE A 2 -1.15 13.99 0.31
C ILE A 2 0.32 13.56 0.44
N CYS A 3 0.65 12.29 0.18
CA CYS A 3 2.03 11.80 0.14
C CYS A 3 2.87 12.57 -0.88
N ASN A 4 2.33 12.81 -2.09
CA ASN A 4 3.02 13.57 -3.15
C ASN A 4 3.33 15.01 -2.72
N ILE A 5 2.41 15.64 -1.96
CA ILE A 5 2.61 16.99 -1.43
C ILE A 5 3.74 17.01 -0.38
N LEU A 6 3.89 15.92 0.38
CA LEU A 6 4.92 15.76 1.41
C LEU A 6 6.26 15.22 0.87
N GLY A 7 6.41 15.11 -0.46
CA GLY A 7 7.63 14.65 -1.13
C GLY A 7 7.83 13.13 -1.12
N GLY A 8 6.76 12.36 -0.93
CA GLY A 8 6.75 10.91 -1.04
C GLY A 8 5.68 10.42 -2.01
N ASN A 9 5.30 9.14 -1.90
CA ASN A 9 4.15 8.56 -2.59
C ASN A 9 3.39 7.64 -1.62
N LEU A 10 2.25 7.10 -2.03
CA LEU A 10 1.68 5.95 -1.34
C LEU A 10 2.71 4.81 -1.32
N ALA A 11 2.76 4.06 -0.23
CA ALA A 11 3.83 3.11 0.01
C ALA A 11 3.84 1.98 -1.03
N SER A 12 4.98 1.81 -1.69
CA SER A 12 5.40 0.59 -2.39
C SER A 12 6.08 -0.38 -1.44
N VAL A 13 6.07 -1.66 -1.78
CA VAL A 13 6.66 -2.74 -0.97
C VAL A 13 7.37 -3.72 -1.90
N HIS A 14 8.66 -3.92 -1.66
CA HIS A 14 9.56 -4.73 -2.50
C HIS A 14 10.20 -5.89 -1.75
N SER A 15 9.85 -6.09 -0.47
CA SER A 15 10.33 -7.23 0.30
C SER A 15 9.45 -7.53 1.50
N ALA A 16 9.56 -8.76 2.00
CA ALA A 16 8.90 -9.16 3.25
C ALA A 16 9.34 -8.31 4.46
N LEU A 17 10.58 -7.78 4.45
CA LEU A 17 11.07 -6.91 5.51
C LEU A 17 10.39 -5.54 5.46
N GLU A 18 10.33 -4.91 4.29
CA GLU A 18 9.57 -3.67 4.11
C GLU A 18 8.11 -3.86 4.49
N TYR A 19 7.53 -5.00 4.11
CA TYR A 19 6.15 -5.31 4.45
C TYR A 19 5.92 -5.40 5.96
N SER A 20 6.84 -6.07 6.68
CA SER A 20 6.76 -6.14 8.14
C SER A 20 6.83 -4.76 8.81
N VAL A 21 7.62 -3.84 8.26
CA VAL A 21 7.70 -2.45 8.77
C VAL A 21 6.41 -1.70 8.51
N VAL A 22 5.79 -1.86 7.34
CA VAL A 22 4.47 -1.26 7.02
C VAL A 22 3.41 -1.74 8.01
N LEU A 23 3.34 -3.06 8.27
CA LEU A 23 2.42 -3.64 9.25
C LEU A 23 2.64 -3.09 10.66
N GLU A 24 3.90 -2.96 11.09
CA GLU A 24 4.24 -2.38 12.40
C GLU A 24 3.81 -0.92 12.52
N ILE A 25 4.03 -0.10 11.48
CA ILE A 25 3.60 1.30 11.45
C ILE A 25 2.07 1.40 11.56
N ILE A 26 1.34 0.59 10.79
CA ILE A 26 -0.13 0.59 10.80
C ILE A 26 -0.67 0.23 12.18
N ARG A 27 -0.14 -0.83 12.80
CA ARG A 27 -0.53 -1.27 14.15
C ARG A 27 -0.16 -0.26 15.23
N ALA A 28 0.98 0.43 15.10
CA ALA A 28 1.39 1.43 16.06
C ALA A 28 0.59 2.74 15.96
N ALA A 29 0.10 3.07 14.76
CA ALA A 29 -0.67 4.30 14.51
C ALA A 29 -2.17 4.15 14.82
N SER A 30 -2.67 2.94 15.06
CA SER A 30 -4.11 2.64 15.05
C SER A 30 -4.54 1.70 16.17
N ASP A 31 -5.50 2.14 16.98
CA ASP A 31 -6.34 1.25 17.81
C ASP A 31 -7.56 0.70 17.04
N SER A 32 -7.69 1.01 15.74
CA SER A 32 -8.87 0.68 14.92
C SER A 32 -8.60 -0.36 13.83
N THR A 33 -9.63 -1.15 13.55
CA THR A 33 -9.73 -2.16 12.49
C THR A 33 -10.07 -1.54 11.13
N VAL A 34 -9.37 -0.47 10.73
CA VAL A 34 -9.63 0.20 9.45
C VAL A 34 -8.51 -0.15 8.49
N ASP A 35 -8.90 -0.51 7.29
CA ASP A 35 -8.02 -0.93 6.21
C ASP A 35 -7.20 0.25 5.68
N VAL A 36 -6.15 -0.08 4.94
CA VAL A 36 -5.09 0.86 4.64
C VAL A 36 -4.69 0.79 3.17
N TRP A 37 -4.89 1.90 2.46
CA TRP A 37 -4.39 2.07 1.11
C TRP A 37 -2.87 1.97 1.03
N LEU A 38 -2.42 1.11 0.13
CA LEU A 38 -1.06 1.05 -0.37
C LEU A 38 -0.95 1.78 -1.71
N GLY A 39 0.25 1.84 -2.26
CA GLY A 39 0.48 2.45 -3.56
C GLY A 39 0.17 1.53 -4.75
N ILE A 40 -0.26 0.29 -4.54
CA ILE A 40 -0.52 -0.68 -5.61
C ILE A 40 -1.96 -0.54 -6.10
N HIS A 41 -2.13 -0.68 -7.41
CA HIS A 41 -3.43 -0.66 -8.05
C HIS A 41 -3.41 -1.62 -9.24
N GLU A 42 -4.59 -2.11 -9.59
CA GLU A 42 -4.82 -2.88 -10.80
C GLU A 42 -4.96 -1.94 -12.01
N ALA A 43 -4.53 -2.43 -13.17
CA ALA A 43 -4.66 -1.73 -14.43
C ALA A 43 -6.06 -1.92 -15.03
N ILE A 44 -6.28 -1.33 -16.21
CA ILE A 44 -7.51 -1.59 -16.98
C ILE A 44 -7.54 -3.05 -17.50
N GLU A 45 -6.36 -3.66 -17.66
CA GLU A 45 -6.24 -5.08 -17.94
C GLU A 45 -6.16 -5.82 -16.61
N ASP A 46 -7.13 -6.69 -16.38
CA ASP A 46 -7.23 -7.54 -15.19
C ASP A 46 -5.92 -8.31 -14.95
N ASP A 47 -5.61 -8.57 -13.68
CA ASP A 47 -4.40 -9.24 -13.17
C ASP A 47 -3.08 -8.52 -13.48
N VAL A 48 -3.11 -7.25 -13.89
CA VAL A 48 -1.91 -6.43 -14.12
C VAL A 48 -1.83 -5.32 -13.08
N PHE A 49 -0.77 -5.34 -12.26
CA PHE A 49 -0.62 -4.41 -11.14
C PHE A 49 0.53 -3.42 -11.33
N PHE A 50 0.36 -2.21 -10.78
CA PHE A 50 1.37 -1.16 -10.81
C PHE A 50 1.47 -0.44 -9.47
N TRP A 51 2.69 -0.05 -9.09
CA TRP A 51 2.91 0.91 -8.02
C TRP A 51 2.75 2.34 -8.55
N THR A 52 2.06 3.18 -7.79
CA THR A 52 1.85 4.61 -8.08
C THR A 52 3.15 5.43 -8.09
N ASP A 53 4.24 4.91 -7.55
CA ASP A 53 5.58 5.53 -7.62
C ASP A 53 6.39 5.10 -8.87
N GLY A 54 5.87 4.17 -9.66
CA GLY A 54 6.48 3.66 -10.88
C GLY A 54 7.57 2.60 -10.66
N SER A 55 7.75 2.12 -9.43
CA SER A 55 8.62 0.97 -9.14
C SER A 55 8.04 -0.34 -9.69
N GLU A 56 8.90 -1.35 -9.83
CA GLU A 56 8.48 -2.67 -10.33
C GLU A 56 7.68 -3.44 -9.26
N VAL A 57 6.69 -4.21 -9.69
CA VAL A 57 5.97 -5.14 -8.79
C VAL A 57 6.77 -6.44 -8.70
N ASP A 58 7.59 -6.56 -7.67
CA ASP A 58 8.48 -7.70 -7.40
C ASP A 58 8.15 -8.43 -6.06
N PHE A 59 7.19 -7.90 -5.31
CA PHE A 59 6.66 -8.48 -4.09
C PHE A 59 5.15 -8.23 -3.98
N THR A 60 4.42 -9.27 -3.54
CA THR A 60 2.96 -9.22 -3.38
C THR A 60 2.55 -10.00 -2.14
N ALA A 61 1.51 -9.52 -1.44
CA ALA A 61 0.88 -10.23 -0.32
C ALA A 61 -0.64 -10.32 -0.50
N PHE A 62 -1.09 -10.55 -1.74
CA PHE A 62 -2.51 -10.64 -2.09
C PHE A 62 -3.27 -11.73 -1.34
N ASN A 63 -4.54 -11.45 -1.08
CA ASN A 63 -5.52 -12.45 -0.69
C ASN A 63 -5.75 -13.43 -1.85
N ASN A 64 -6.18 -14.66 -1.55
CA ASN A 64 -6.43 -15.67 -2.59
C ASN A 64 -7.73 -15.40 -3.35
N ASP A 65 -8.71 -14.79 -2.68
CA ASP A 65 -10.04 -14.50 -3.21
C ASP A 65 -10.23 -12.98 -3.18
N MET A 66 -9.64 -12.29 -4.15
CA MET A 66 -9.69 -10.82 -4.19
C MET A 66 -11.07 -10.31 -4.59
N ASP A 67 -11.51 -9.24 -3.94
CA ASP A 67 -12.79 -8.60 -4.22
C ASP A 67 -12.78 -7.79 -5.55
N PRO A 68 -13.92 -7.32 -6.05
CA PRO A 68 -13.94 -6.43 -7.21
C PRO A 68 -13.48 -5.01 -6.86
N GLY A 69 -12.56 -4.45 -7.63
CA GLY A 69 -12.07 -3.08 -7.47
C GLY A 69 -10.80 -2.87 -8.27
N ASP A 70 -10.27 -1.65 -8.30
CA ASP A 70 -8.99 -1.36 -8.98
C ASP A 70 -7.91 -0.88 -8.01
N CYS A 71 -8.28 -0.49 -6.79
CA CYS A 71 -7.33 0.00 -5.79
C CYS A 71 -7.07 -1.09 -4.76
N ILE A 72 -5.81 -1.21 -4.33
CA ILE A 72 -5.43 -2.26 -3.39
C ILE A 72 -5.23 -1.69 -1.99
N GLU A 73 -5.92 -2.28 -1.04
CA GLU A 73 -5.75 -2.02 0.38
C GLU A 73 -5.10 -3.18 1.10
N LEU A 74 -4.60 -2.90 2.30
CA LEU A 74 -4.19 -3.87 3.28
C LEU A 74 -5.33 -4.04 4.29
N GLU A 75 -5.87 -5.25 4.35
CA GLU A 75 -6.91 -5.61 5.31
C GLU A 75 -6.31 -5.69 6.72
N PHE A 76 -6.88 -4.97 7.68
CA PHE A 76 -6.31 -4.87 9.03
C PHE A 76 -6.25 -6.23 9.75
N ASP A 77 -7.24 -7.09 9.50
CA ASP A 77 -7.48 -8.30 10.28
C ASP A 77 -6.42 -9.39 10.02
N ASP A 78 -6.06 -9.65 8.77
CA ASP A 78 -5.07 -10.67 8.41
C ASP A 78 -3.77 -10.09 7.83
N GLY A 79 -3.78 -8.82 7.42
CA GLY A 79 -2.66 -8.17 6.76
C GLY A 79 -2.38 -8.75 5.38
N LEU A 80 -3.39 -9.19 4.65
CA LEU A 80 -3.32 -9.48 3.22
C LEU A 80 -3.76 -8.27 2.41
N TRP A 81 -3.46 -8.29 1.12
CA TRP A 81 -3.83 -7.23 0.20
C TRP A 81 -5.07 -7.62 -0.58
N ASP A 82 -6.05 -6.73 -0.63
CA ASP A 82 -7.30 -6.96 -1.34
C ASP A 82 -7.67 -5.76 -2.22
N ASN A 83 -8.47 -6.03 -3.25
CA ASN A 83 -9.06 -5.03 -4.12
C ASN A 83 -10.25 -4.38 -3.41
N ASP A 84 -10.35 -3.06 -3.53
CA ASP A 84 -11.50 -2.31 -3.08
C ASP A 84 -11.77 -1.13 -4.03
N SER A 85 -12.93 -0.52 -3.87
CA SER A 85 -13.36 0.68 -4.57
C SER A 85 -12.43 1.84 -4.25
N CYS A 86 -11.79 2.41 -5.28
CA CYS A 86 -10.90 3.57 -5.15
C CYS A 86 -11.55 4.83 -4.53
N THR A 87 -12.87 4.85 -4.36
CA THR A 87 -13.59 5.97 -3.72
C THR A 87 -13.74 5.83 -2.20
N ASP A 88 -13.34 4.68 -1.66
CA ASP A 88 -13.57 4.35 -0.26
C ASP A 88 -12.55 5.03 0.66
N LEU A 89 -13.01 5.33 1.88
CA LEU A 89 -12.30 6.19 2.82
C LEU A 89 -11.43 5.37 3.77
N ASN A 90 -10.32 4.86 3.25
CA ASN A 90 -9.37 4.10 4.05
C ASN A 90 -8.20 4.99 4.50
N ARG A 91 -7.47 4.50 5.51
CA ARG A 91 -6.21 5.15 5.90
C ARG A 91 -5.17 4.88 4.83
N PHE A 92 -4.01 5.50 4.92
CA PHE A 92 -2.96 5.30 3.94
C PHE A 92 -1.59 5.43 4.59
N VAL A 93 -0.60 4.75 4.01
CA VAL A 93 0.81 4.89 4.39
C VAL A 93 1.55 5.59 3.26
N CYS A 94 2.36 6.60 3.62
CA CYS A 94 3.26 7.25 2.67
C CYS A 94 4.67 6.67 2.83
N ALA A 95 5.33 6.37 1.70
CA ALA A 95 6.75 6.12 1.64
C ALA A 95 7.48 7.29 0.98
N ARG A 96 8.73 7.52 1.39
CA ARG A 96 9.64 8.44 0.72
C ARG A 96 11.05 7.85 0.84
N GLU A 97 11.89 8.15 -0.13
CA GLU A 97 13.32 7.91 0.01
C GLU A 97 13.82 8.61 1.27
N ALA A 98 14.59 7.88 2.07
CA ALA A 98 15.34 8.53 3.12
C ALA A 98 16.31 9.47 2.41
N ASP A 99 16.12 10.78 2.56
CA ASP A 99 17.16 11.74 2.25
C ASP A 99 18.41 11.24 2.98
N GLN A 100 19.38 10.69 2.25
CA GLN A 100 20.65 10.25 2.82
C GLN A 100 21.05 11.33 3.80
N CYS A 101 21.17 11.02 5.10
CA CYS A 101 21.49 12.01 6.12
C CYS A 101 22.62 12.90 5.60
N LYS A 102 22.28 14.07 5.05
CA LYS A 102 23.24 14.92 4.33
C LYS A 102 24.14 15.48 5.40
N HIS A 103 25.28 14.82 5.62
CA HIS A 103 26.41 15.38 6.34
C HIS A 103 26.99 16.53 5.52
#